data_AF-A0A259S374-F1
#
_entry.id   AF-A0A259S374-F1
#
_cell.length_a   1.000
_cell.length_b   1.000
_cell.length_c   1.000
_cell.angle_alpha   90.00
_cell.angle_beta   90.00
_cell.angle_gamma   90.00
#
_symmetry.space_group_name_H-M   'P 1'
#
loop_
_entity.id
_entity.type
_entity.pdbx_description
1 polymer ?
#
loop_
_entity_poly.entity_id
_entity_poly.type
_entity_poly.pdbx_seq_one_letter_code
_entity_poly.pdbx_strand_id
1 'polypeptide(L)'
;MMTGEVEVGGARIELLVGEMVKAHSGMTRTLADLETALDLLSSQWSGEAQRAYARAQADWNQRMGELHAELDRAQRNTTLANEGFTDAARAVRR
;
A
#
# COMPACT_ATOMS: atom_id res chain seq x y z
N MET A 1 24.19 3.86 28.86
CA MET A 1 22.74 4.04 28.73
C MET A 1 22.23 4.11 27.28
N MET A 2 23.07 4.42 26.27
CA MET A 2 22.63 4.50 24.86
C MET A 2 22.18 3.17 24.22
N THR A 3 22.69 2.02 24.66
CA THR A 3 22.40 0.71 24.02
C THR A 3 20.93 0.29 24.14
N GLY A 4 20.27 0.56 25.27
CA GLY A 4 18.87 0.20 25.47
C GLY A 4 17.90 1.12 24.72
N GLU A 5 18.26 2.38 24.50
CA GLU A 5 17.44 3.34 23.76
C GLU A 5 17.42 3.03 22.26
N VAL A 6 18.56 2.58 21.70
CA VAL A 6 18.67 2.11 20.31
C VAL A 6 17.91 0.81 20.07
N GLU A 7 17.94 -0.14 21.01
CA GLU A 7 17.17 -1.40 20.91
C GLU A 7 15.66 -1.17 20.92
N VAL A 8 15.19 -0.31 21.83
CA VAL A 8 13.77 0.06 21.89
C VAL A 8 13.35 0.86 20.65
N GLY A 9 14.25 1.66 20.07
CA GLY A 9 14.03 2.37 18.81
C GLY A 9 13.86 1.41 17.63
N GLY A 10 14.74 0.41 17.49
CA GLY A 10 14.68 -0.59 16.42
C GLY A 10 13.39 -1.40 16.42
N ALA A 11 12.99 -1.93 17.58
CA ALA A 11 11.75 -2.70 17.70
C ALA A 11 10.48 -1.89 17.34
N ARG A 12 10.48 -0.58 17.63
CA ARG A 12 9.36 0.31 17.28
C ARG A 12 9.26 0.58 15.79
N ILE A 13 10.40 0.67 15.11
CA ILE A 13 10.48 0.85 13.65
C ILE A 13 9.99 -0.41 12.94
N GLU A 14 10.43 -1.60 13.38
CA GLU A 14 9.97 -2.87 12.81
C GLU A 14 8.44 -3.04 12.92
N LEU A 15 7.87 -2.67 14.07
CA LEU A 15 6.41 -2.67 14.28
C LEU A 15 5.70 -1.72 13.30
N LEU A 16 6.17 -0.47 13.19
CA LEU A 16 5.59 0.52 12.27
C LEU A 16 5.65 0.04 10.82
N VAL A 17 6.78 -0.53 10.40
CA VAL A 17 6.96 -1.12 9.06
C VAL A 17 5.96 -2.25 8.84
N GLY A 18 5.79 -3.15 9.81
CA GLY A 18 4.81 -4.23 9.73
C GLY A 18 3.37 -3.73 9.62
N GLU A 19 3.01 -2.68 10.37
CA GLU A 19 1.70 -2.04 10.28
C GLU A 19 1.47 -1.39 8.92
N MET A 20 2.49 -0.71 8.36
CA MET A 20 2.42 -0.10 7.03
C MET A 20 2.21 -1.13 5.93
N VAL A 21 2.95 -2.26 5.95
CA VAL A 21 2.77 -3.37 4.99
C VAL A 21 1.37 -3.97 5.09
N LYS A 22 0.85 -4.13 6.31
CA LYS A 22 -0.50 -4.65 6.55
C LYS A 22 -1.57 -3.69 6.04
N ALA A 23 -1.45 -2.39 6.34
CA ALA A 23 -2.37 -1.36 5.87
C ALA A 23 -2.39 -1.30 4.34
N HIS A 24 -1.21 -1.32 3.71
CA HIS A 24 -1.05 -1.39 2.26
C HIS A 24 -1.77 -2.58 1.65
N SER A 25 -1.51 -3.79 2.17
CA SER A 25 -2.17 -5.02 1.70
C SER A 25 -3.69 -4.98 1.88
N GLY A 26 -4.17 -4.30 2.92
CA GLY A 26 -5.60 -4.06 3.15
C GLY A 26 -6.20 -3.14 2.10
N MET A 27 -5.53 -2.02 1.80
CA MET A 27 -5.95 -1.07 0.77
C MET A 27 -6.06 -1.74 -0.60
N THR A 28 -5.02 -2.46 -1.04
CA THR A 28 -5.05 -3.21 -2.31
C THR A 28 -6.24 -4.16 -2.42
N ARG A 29 -6.59 -4.83 -1.31
CA ARG A 29 -7.70 -5.78 -1.29
C ARG A 29 -9.06 -5.09 -1.39
N THR A 30 -9.28 -4.04 -0.59
CA THR A 30 -10.50 -3.23 -0.65
C THR A 30 -10.71 -2.62 -2.04
N LEU A 31 -9.62 -2.21 -2.70
CA LEU A 31 -9.65 -1.65 -4.03
C LEU A 31 -10.06 -2.69 -5.09
N ALA A 32 -9.54 -3.91 -5.01
CA ALA A 32 -9.96 -5.02 -5.89
C ALA A 32 -11.42 -5.43 -5.65
N ASP A 33 -11.88 -5.42 -4.40
CA ASP A 33 -13.28 -5.69 -4.05
C ASP A 33 -14.23 -4.62 -4.65
N LEU A 34 -13.83 -3.34 -4.58
CA LEU A 34 -14.56 -2.23 -5.18
C LEU A 34 -14.67 -2.37 -6.70
N GLU A 35 -13.57 -2.70 -7.37
CA GLU A 35 -13.54 -2.94 -8.82
C GLU A 35 -14.50 -4.06 -9.22
N THR A 36 -14.46 -5.19 -8.49
CA THR A 36 -15.35 -6.33 -8.72
C THR A 36 -16.82 -5.96 -8.53
N ALA A 37 -17.15 -5.18 -7.49
CA ALA A 37 -18.51 -4.75 -7.21
C ALA A 37 -19.05 -3.78 -8.28
N LEU A 38 -18.18 -2.88 -8.77
CA LEU A 38 -18.49 -1.94 -9.86
C LEU A 38 -18.76 -2.68 -11.16
N ASP A 39 -17.93 -3.66 -11.53
CA ASP A 39 -18.11 -4.48 -12.71
C ASP A 39 -19.47 -5.21 -12.69
N LEU A 40 -19.83 -5.81 -11.55
CA LEU A 40 -21.14 -6.44 -11.39
C LEU A 40 -22.30 -5.45 -11.57
N LEU A 41 -22.21 -4.27 -10.95
CA LEU A 41 -23.25 -3.25 -11.04
C LEU A 41 -23.44 -2.75 -12.48
N SER A 42 -22.34 -2.59 -13.20
CA SER A 42 -22.32 -2.09 -14.57
C SER A 42 -22.93 -3.04 -15.59
N SER A 43 -22.90 -4.35 -15.32
CA SER A 43 -23.50 -5.37 -16.19
C SER A 43 -25.00 -5.18 -16.42
N GLN A 44 -25.65 -4.39 -15.55
CA GLN A 44 -27.08 -4.09 -15.60
C GLN A 44 -27.40 -2.80 -16.38
N TRP A 45 -26.39 -2.02 -16.78
CA TRP A 45 -26.59 -0.73 -17.45
C TRP A 45 -26.58 -0.90 -18.97
N SER A 46 -27.48 -0.21 -19.65
CA SER A 46 -27.59 -0.25 -21.12
C SER A 46 -27.67 1.16 -21.71
N GLY A 47 -27.38 1.26 -23.01
CA GLY A 47 -27.53 2.49 -23.77
C GLY A 47 -26.56 3.59 -23.33
N GLU A 48 -27.10 4.76 -22.96
CA GLU A 48 -26.29 5.92 -22.62
C GLU A 48 -25.58 5.80 -21.26
N ALA A 49 -26.22 5.12 -20.30
CA ALA A 49 -25.63 4.83 -19.00
C ALA A 49 -24.38 3.95 -19.13
N GLN A 50 -24.42 2.95 -20.01
CA GLN A 50 -23.27 2.07 -20.27
C GLN A 50 -22.08 2.84 -20.86
N ARG A 51 -22.34 3.79 -21.78
CA ARG A 51 -21.28 4.64 -22.35
C ARG A 51 -20.68 5.61 -21.33
N ALA A 52 -21.51 6.18 -20.46
CA ALA A 52 -21.03 7.03 -19.37
C ALA A 52 -20.19 6.24 -18.37
N TYR A 53 -20.62 5.02 -18.04
CA TYR A 53 -19.87 4.11 -17.19
C TYR A 53 -18.54 3.71 -17.78
N ALA A 54 -18.49 3.28 -19.04
CA ALA A 54 -17.23 2.87 -19.67
C ALA A 54 -16.14 3.96 -19.59
N ARG A 55 -16.54 5.24 -19.70
CA ARG A 55 -15.64 6.38 -19.49
C ARG A 55 -15.20 6.49 -18.02
N ALA A 56 -16.14 6.43 -17.09
CA ALA A 56 -15.84 6.49 -15.66
C ALA A 56 -14.97 5.30 -15.18
N GLN A 57 -15.20 4.11 -15.73
CA GLN A 57 -14.44 2.89 -15.47
C GLN A 57 -13.01 3.00 -16.00
N ALA A 58 -12.81 3.56 -17.20
CA ALA A 58 -11.47 3.82 -17.72
C ALA A 58 -10.68 4.79 -16.82
N ASP A 59 -11.32 5.90 -16.41
CA ASP A 59 -10.71 6.89 -15.52
C ASP A 59 -10.41 6.30 -14.12
N TRP A 60 -11.33 5.48 -13.61
CA TRP A 60 -11.15 4.71 -12.38
C TRP A 60 -9.95 3.78 -12.50
N ASN A 61 -9.91 2.91 -13.51
CA ASN A 61 -8.83 1.94 -13.72
C ASN A 61 -7.46 2.61 -13.82
N GLN A 62 -7.38 3.77 -14.49
CA GLN A 62 -6.15 4.56 -14.54
C GLN A 62 -5.72 5.03 -13.14
N ARG A 63 -6.61 5.71 -12.41
CA ARG A 63 -6.33 6.22 -11.05
C ARG A 63 -5.98 5.10 -10.09
N MET A 64 -6.61 3.94 -10.27
CA MET A 64 -6.34 2.74 -9.50
C MET A 64 -4.95 2.16 -9.77
N GLY A 65 -4.53 2.13 -11.03
CA GLY A 65 -3.16 1.77 -11.40
C GLY A 65 -2.12 2.72 -10.80
N GLU A 66 -2.38 4.03 -10.85
CA GLU A 66 -1.53 5.06 -10.24
C GLU A 66 -1.43 4.87 -8.71
N LEU A 67 -2.56 4.63 -8.05
CA LEU A 67 -2.61 4.39 -6.61
C LEU A 67 -1.82 3.13 -6.22
N HIS A 68 -2.01 2.01 -6.95
CA HIS A 68 -1.23 0.79 -6.72
C HIS A 68 0.27 1.02 -6.91
N ALA A 69 0.67 1.79 -7.92
CA ALA A 69 2.08 2.09 -8.15
C ALA A 69 2.71 2.91 -7.01
N GLU A 70 1.98 3.90 -6.47
CA GLU A 70 2.45 4.71 -5.34
C GLU A 70 2.48 3.92 -4.03
N LEU A 71 1.46 3.07 -3.82
CA LEU A 71 1.39 2.14 -2.71
C LEU A 71 2.61 1.18 -2.74
N ASP A 72 2.89 0.55 -3.89
CA ASP A 72 4.04 -0.33 -4.08
C ASP A 72 5.37 0.40 -3.85
N ARG A 73 5.46 1.67 -4.28
CA ARG A 73 6.63 2.52 -4.06
C ARG A 73 6.82 2.81 -2.56
N ALA A 74 5.73 3.11 -1.86
CA ALA A 74 5.77 3.33 -0.41
C ALA A 74 6.19 2.06 0.34
N GLN A 75 5.69 0.88 -0.07
CA GLN A 75 6.12 -0.40 0.49
C GLN A 75 7.62 -0.62 0.29
N ARG A 76 8.13 -0.48 -0.94
CA ARG A 76 9.57 -0.64 -1.23
C ARG A 76 10.44 0.31 -0.39
N ASN A 77 10.06 1.59 -0.30
CA ASN A 77 10.79 2.57 0.50
C ASN A 77 10.80 2.20 1.99
N THR A 78 9.68 1.68 2.49
CA THR A 78 9.54 1.25 3.89
C THR A 78 10.43 0.05 4.19
N THR A 79 10.50 -0.94 3.29
CA THR A 79 11.40 -2.08 3.41
C THR A 79 12.87 -1.65 3.38
N LEU A 80 13.27 -0.80 2.43
CA LEU A 80 14.63 -0.29 2.32
C LEU A 80 15.04 0.50 3.58
N ALA A 81 14.15 1.32 4.12
CA ALA A 81 14.39 2.03 5.37
C ALA A 81 14.64 1.06 6.53
N ASN A 82 13.84 -0.01 6.64
CA ASN A 82 13.98 -1.03 7.67
C ASN A 82 15.33 -1.77 7.59
N GLU A 83 15.76 -2.12 6.38
CA GLU A 83 17.08 -2.74 6.15
C GLU A 83 18.21 -1.81 6.61
N GLY A 84 18.17 -0.54 6.21
CA GLY A 84 19.15 0.47 6.62
C GLY A 84 19.20 0.68 8.14
N PHE A 85 18.04 0.72 8.81
CA PHE A 85 17.98 0.82 10.27
C PHE A 85 18.56 -0.42 10.95
N THR A 86 18.26 -1.62 10.44
CA THR A 86 18.77 -2.88 10.99
C THR A 86 20.30 -2.96 10.89
N ASP A 87 20.85 -2.53 9.76
CA ASP A 87 22.30 -2.52 9.53
C ASP A 87 23.00 -1.48 10.42
N ALA A 88 22.42 -0.28 10.57
CA ALA A 88 22.92 0.74 11.49
C ALA A 88 22.91 0.24 12.95
N ALA A 89 21.82 -0.40 13.39
CA ALA A 89 21.72 -0.99 14.72
C ALA A 89 22.76 -2.10 14.95
N ARG A 90 23.05 -2.93 13.94
CA ARG A 90 24.13 -3.93 14.01
C ARG A 90 25.52 -3.30 14.11
N ALA A 91 25.78 -2.21 13.38
CA ALA A 91 27.05 -1.51 13.40
C ALA A 91 27.35 -0.88 14.76
N VAL A 92 26.34 -0.33 15.44
CA VAL A 92 26.46 0.28 16.78
C VAL A 92 26.68 -0.78 17.89
N ARG A 93 26.27 -2.03 17.64
CA ARG A 93 26.38 -3.12 18.62
C ARG A 93 27.74 -3.86 18.58
N ARG A 94 28.61 -3.53 17.61
CA ARG A 94 30.01 -4.00 17.51
C ARG A 94 30.97 -3.06 18.21
#